data_AF-A0A959H930-F1
#
_entry.id   AF-A0A959H930-F1
#
_cell.length_a   1.000
_cell.length_b   1.000
_cell.length_c   1.000
_cell.angle_alpha   90.00
_cell.angle_beta   90.00
_cell.angle_gamma   90.00
#
_symmetry.space_group_name_H-M   'P 1'
#
loop_
_entity.id
_entity.type
_entity.pdbx_description
1 polymer ?
#
loop_
_entity_poly.entity_id
_entity_poly.type
_entity_poly.pdbx_seq_one_letter_code
_entity_poly.pdbx_strand_id
1 'polypeptide(L)'
;MAATKANELIAVEVKSFLRQSKVYEMHNALGQFNTYAFALKSQEPSRTLYLAIPENIYLEFFQTNFIKSLVKYYAMHLVIFDPDKKVIVEWIK
;
A
#
# COMPACT_ATOMS: atom_id res chain seq x y z
N MET A 1 0.28 -6.82 -9.02
CA MET A 1 -0.74 -7.86 -9.33
C MET A 1 -2.08 -7.17 -9.60
N ALA A 2 -2.96 -7.75 -10.42
CA ALA A 2 -4.29 -7.19 -10.75
C ALA A 2 -5.41 -8.08 -10.17
N ALA A 3 -6.42 -7.49 -9.54
CA ALA A 3 -7.56 -8.21 -8.95
C ALA A 3 -8.85 -7.37 -9.05
N THR A 4 -9.98 -7.93 -8.61
CA THR A 4 -11.30 -7.24 -8.60
C THR A 4 -11.93 -7.38 -7.21
N LYS A 5 -12.41 -6.28 -6.62
CA LYS A 5 -13.12 -6.24 -5.33
C LYS A 5 -14.49 -5.59 -5.51
N ALA A 6 -15.58 -6.33 -5.34
CA ALA A 6 -16.95 -5.81 -5.45
C ALA A 6 -17.19 -4.96 -6.72
N ASN A 7 -16.71 -5.42 -7.88
CA ASN A 7 -16.65 -4.74 -9.19
C ASN A 7 -15.66 -3.55 -9.33
N GLU A 8 -14.89 -3.19 -8.31
CA GLU A 8 -13.74 -2.28 -8.46
C GLU A 8 -12.51 -3.06 -8.96
N LEU A 9 -11.93 -2.62 -10.09
CA LEU A 9 -10.62 -3.12 -10.53
C LEU A 9 -9.55 -2.57 -9.58
N ILE A 10 -8.69 -3.44 -9.07
CA ILE A 10 -7.61 -3.03 -8.18
C ILE A 10 -6.24 -3.48 -8.71
N ALA A 11 -5.23 -2.68 -8.42
CA ALA A 11 -3.83 -3.05 -8.47
C ALA A 11 -3.31 -3.11 -7.03
N VAL A 12 -2.51 -4.12 -6.73
CA VAL A 12 -1.89 -4.26 -5.41
C VAL A 12 -0.37 -4.33 -5.58
N GLU A 13 0.32 -3.42 -4.90
CA GLU A 13 1.77 -3.39 -4.73
C GLU A 13 2.11 -3.91 -3.35
N VAL A 14 2.84 -5.03 -3.26
CA VAL A 14 3.10 -5.71 -1.98
C VAL A 14 4.48 -5.32 -1.44
N LYS A 15 4.55 -4.89 -0.17
CA LYS A 15 5.79 -4.53 0.52
C LYS A 15 5.91 -5.24 1.86
N SER A 16 7.00 -5.99 2.04
CA SER A 16 7.24 -6.78 3.25
C SER A 16 7.93 -6.02 4.39
N PHE A 17 8.56 -4.88 4.08
CA PHE A 17 9.31 -4.04 5.02
C PHE A 17 10.32 -4.79 5.92
N LEU A 18 11.12 -5.68 5.32
CA LEU A 18 12.05 -6.58 6.03
C LEU A 18 13.46 -6.01 6.23
N ARG A 19 13.80 -4.90 5.59
CA ARG A 19 15.14 -4.29 5.73
C ARG A 19 15.25 -3.55 7.06
N GLN A 20 16.50 -3.38 7.49
CA GLN A 20 16.80 -2.69 8.75
C GLN A 20 16.28 -1.24 8.79
N SER A 21 16.22 -0.54 7.65
CA SER A 21 15.72 0.83 7.56
C SER A 21 14.32 0.88 6.93
N LYS A 22 13.28 0.90 7.79
CA LYS A 22 11.89 1.09 7.39
C LYS A 22 11.66 2.42 6.65
N VAL A 23 12.43 3.46 6.98
CA VAL A 23 12.37 4.78 6.31
C VAL A 23 12.86 4.68 4.87
N TYR A 24 13.98 3.99 4.62
CA TYR A 24 14.47 3.78 3.26
C TYR A 24 13.49 2.95 2.42
N GLU A 25 12.90 1.91 3.01
CA GLU A 25 11.86 1.13 2.35
C GLU A 25 10.59 1.95 2.06
N MET A 26 10.22 2.87 2.95
CA MET A 26 9.12 3.80 2.72
C MET A 26 9.40 4.74 1.54
N HIS A 27 10.61 5.30 1.45
CA HIS A 27 10.99 6.13 0.30
C HIS A 27 10.86 5.37 -1.02
N ASN A 28 11.32 4.12 -1.06
CA ASN A 28 11.18 3.26 -2.24
C ASN A 28 9.73 2.90 -2.53
N ALA A 29 8.95 2.55 -1.50
CA ALA A 29 7.54 2.22 -1.64
C ALA A 29 6.74 3.41 -2.17
N LEU A 30 6.98 4.61 -1.65
CA LEU A 30 6.34 5.84 -2.09
C LEU A 30 6.71 6.18 -3.54
N GLY A 31 7.99 6.05 -3.90
CA GLY A 31 8.45 6.28 -5.28
C GLY A 31 7.74 5.34 -6.26
N GLN A 32 7.73 4.04 -5.96
CA GLN A 32 7.08 3.03 -6.80
C GLN A 32 5.57 3.22 -6.84
N PHE A 33 4.93 3.51 -5.71
CA PHE A 33 3.49 3.78 -5.64
C PHE A 33 3.12 4.96 -6.55
N ASN A 34 3.83 6.07 -6.48
CA ASN A 34 3.56 7.24 -7.31
C ASN A 34 3.78 6.98 -8.81
N THR A 35 4.85 6.26 -9.17
CA THR A 35 5.11 5.89 -10.58
C THR A 35 4.01 4.99 -11.13
N TYR A 36 3.57 3.98 -10.36
CA TYR A 36 2.48 3.09 -10.78
C TYR A 36 1.13 3.80 -10.80
N ALA A 37 0.83 4.65 -9.82
CA ALA A 37 -0.39 5.45 -9.81
C ALA A 37 -0.48 6.35 -11.05
N PHE A 38 0.63 6.97 -11.45
CA PHE A 38 0.71 7.76 -12.68
C PHE A 38 0.43 6.91 -13.93
N ALA A 39 1.05 5.72 -14.04
CA ALA A 39 0.84 4.82 -15.16
C ALA A 39 -0.63 4.35 -15.27
N LEU A 40 -1.23 3.96 -14.13
CA LEU A 40 -2.63 3.52 -14.07
C LEU A 40 -3.59 4.65 -14.44
N LYS A 41 -3.34 5.88 -14.00
CA LYS A 41 -4.17 7.04 -14.37
C LYS A 41 -4.25 7.23 -15.89
N SER A 42 -3.18 6.92 -16.61
CA SER A 42 -3.12 7.05 -18.08
C SER A 42 -3.72 5.84 -18.81
N GLN A 43 -3.48 4.62 -18.30
CA GLN A 43 -3.78 3.39 -19.04
C GLN A 43 -5.06 2.68 -18.57
N GLU A 44 -5.34 2.70 -17.26
CA GLU A 44 -6.46 2.00 -16.64
C GLU A 44 -7.06 2.86 -15.51
N PRO A 45 -7.70 4.01 -15.81
CA PRO A 45 -8.10 5.00 -14.81
C PRO A 45 -9.16 4.49 -13.82
N SER A 46 -9.91 3.45 -14.20
CA SER A 46 -10.87 2.78 -13.30
C SER A 46 -10.22 1.81 -12.32
N ARG A 47 -8.89 1.58 -12.43
CA ARG A 47 -8.16 0.67 -11.54
C ARG A 47 -7.55 1.43 -10.36
N THR A 48 -7.98 1.07 -9.16
CA THR A 48 -7.47 1.68 -7.92
C THR A 48 -6.21 0.98 -7.43
N LEU A 49 -5.13 1.73 -7.19
CA LEU A 49 -3.89 1.20 -6.60
C LEU A 49 -3.99 1.16 -5.08
N TYR A 50 -3.57 0.02 -4.51
CA TYR A 50 -3.36 -0.15 -3.07
C TYR A 50 -1.92 -0.60 -2.79
N LEU A 51 -1.40 -0.16 -1.64
CA LEU A 51 -0.17 -0.67 -1.05
C LEU A 51 -0.52 -1.74 -0.01
N ALA A 52 -0.12 -2.98 -0.26
CA ALA A 52 -0.29 -4.07 0.69
C ALA A 52 0.90 -4.17 1.64
N ILE A 53 0.63 -4.15 2.95
CA ILE A 53 1.62 -4.20 4.02
C ILE A 53 1.23 -5.22 5.11
N PRO A 54 2.21 -5.89 5.74
CA PRO A 54 1.94 -6.75 6.88
C PRO A 54 1.33 -6.00 8.07
N GLU A 55 0.48 -6.68 8.85
CA GLU A 55 -0.17 -6.12 10.04
C GLU A 55 0.84 -5.59 11.07
N ASN A 56 1.91 -6.33 11.36
CA ASN A 56 2.94 -5.87 12.30
C ASN A 56 3.61 -4.56 11.84
N ILE A 57 3.85 -4.41 10.54
CA ILE A 57 4.40 -3.18 9.95
C ILE A 57 3.39 -2.04 10.04
N TYR A 58 2.11 -2.33 9.81
CA TYR A 58 1.07 -1.33 9.98
C TYR A 58 1.05 -0.79 11.42
N LEU A 59 1.00 -1.68 12.41
CA LEU A 59 0.91 -1.36 13.83
C LEU A 59 2.16 -0.65 14.36
N GLU A 60 3.36 -1.05 13.94
CA GLU A 60 4.61 -0.51 14.47
C GLU A 60 5.09 0.76 13.76
N PHE A 61 4.88 0.87 12.45
CA PHE A 61 5.52 1.91 11.63
C PHE A 61 4.52 2.86 10.98
N PHE A 62 3.46 2.33 10.36
CA PHE A 62 2.43 3.18 9.74
C PHE A 62 1.56 3.89 10.77
N GLN A 63 1.59 3.45 12.05
CA GLN A 63 0.93 4.17 13.12
C GLN A 63 1.66 5.45 13.58
N THR A 64 2.92 5.66 13.17
CA THR A 64 3.67 6.88 13.53
C THR A 64 3.04 8.12 12.89
N ASN A 65 3.04 9.26 13.61
CA ASN A 65 2.42 10.50 13.13
C ASN A 65 2.95 10.95 11.77
N PHE A 66 4.26 10.80 11.55
CA PHE A 66 4.89 11.16 10.27
C PHE A 66 4.36 10.30 9.12
N ILE A 67 4.36 8.96 9.29
CA ILE A 67 3.92 8.06 8.21
C ILE A 67 2.41 8.19 7.97
N LYS A 68 1.58 8.31 9.02
CA LYS A 68 0.15 8.64 8.87
C LYS A 68 -0.08 9.90 8.04
N SER A 69 0.67 10.96 8.35
CA SER A 69 0.55 12.24 7.63
C SER A 69 0.95 12.10 6.17
N LEU A 70 1.98 11.31 5.89
CA LEU A 70 2.45 11.03 4.53
C LEU A 70 1.42 10.21 3.73
N VAL A 71 0.91 9.13 4.30
CA VAL A 71 -0.15 8.29 3.71
C VAL A 71 -1.37 9.14 3.35
N LYS A 72 -1.81 10.01 4.28
CA LYS A 72 -2.92 10.92 4.05
C LYS A 72 -2.63 11.95 2.96
N TYR A 73 -1.46 12.58 2.99
CA TYR A 73 -1.06 13.59 2.01
C TYR A 73 -1.06 13.05 0.57
N TYR A 74 -0.56 11.83 0.38
CA TYR A 74 -0.52 11.17 -0.93
C TYR A 74 -1.79 10.37 -1.26
N ALA A 75 -2.82 10.41 -0.40
CA ALA A 75 -4.07 9.64 -0.55
C ALA A 75 -3.81 8.15 -0.88
N MET A 76 -2.87 7.53 -0.15
CA MET A 76 -2.49 6.15 -0.41
C MET A 76 -3.51 5.20 0.21
N HIS A 77 -4.17 4.40 -0.63
CA HIS A 77 -4.99 3.31 -0.14
C HIS A 77 -4.11 2.14 0.34
N LEU A 78 -4.45 1.53 1.48
CA LEU A 78 -3.69 0.45 2.09
C LEU A 78 -4.50 -0.85 2.15
N VAL A 79 -3.81 -1.98 2.03
CA VAL A 79 -4.32 -3.31 2.40
C VAL A 79 -3.44 -3.85 3.50
N ILE A 80 -4.02 -4.15 4.64
CA ILE A 80 -3.30 -4.75 5.76
C ILE A 80 -3.57 -6.24 5.70
N PHE A 81 -2.50 -7.05 5.72
CA PHE A 81 -2.62 -8.51 5.68
C PHE A 81 -1.82 -9.17 6.79
N ASP A 82 -2.30 -10.32 7.25
CA ASP A 82 -1.57 -11.21 8.16
C ASP A 82 -0.71 -12.15 7.29
N PRO A 83 0.63 -12.06 7.35
CA PRO A 83 1.52 -12.87 6.52
C PRO A 83 1.48 -14.36 6.90
N ASP A 84 1.19 -14.69 8.16
CA ASP A 84 1.18 -16.07 8.67
C ASP A 84 -0.12 -16.78 8.31
N LYS A 85 -1.25 -16.09 8.52
CA LYS A 85 -2.58 -16.62 8.18
C LYS A 85 -2.95 -16.44 6.71
N LYS A 86 -2.19 -15.64 5.95
CA LYS A 86 -2.44 -15.30 4.53
C LYS A 86 -3.84 -14.74 4.29
N VAL A 87 -4.33 -13.94 5.24
CA VAL A 87 -5.65 -13.30 5.16
C VAL A 87 -5.49 -11.79 5.12
N ILE A 88 -6.46 -11.12 4.48
CA ILE A 88 -6.57 -9.67 4.53
C ILE A 88 -7.26 -9.31 5.85
N VAL A 89 -6.61 -8.46 6.63
CA VAL A 89 -7.11 -7.97 7.92
C VAL A 89 -8.01 -6.76 7.67
N GLU A 90 -7.54 -5.79 6.89
CA GLU A 90 -8.25 -4.52 6.73
C GLU A 90 -7.91 -3.85 5.38
N TRP A 91 -8.85 -3.04 4.89
CA TRP A 91 -8.67 -2.16 3.75
C TRP A 91 -8.89 -0.72 4.20
N ILE A 92 -7.91 0.14 3.96
CA ILE A 92 -7.99 1.57 4.28
C ILE A 92 -8.03 2.35 2.98
N LYS A 93 -9.10 3.13 2.80
CA LYS A 93 -9.20 4.11 1.72
C LYS A 93 -8.72 5.47 2.22
#